data_AF-A0AAX2CHB8-F1
#
_entry.id   AF-A0AAX2CHB8-F1
#
_cell.length_a   1.000
_cell.length_b   1.000
_cell.length_c   1.000
_cell.angle_alpha   90.00
_cell.angle_beta   90.00
_cell.angle_gamma   90.00
#
_symmetry.space_group_name_H-M   'P 1'
#
loop_
_entity.id
_entity.type
_entity.pdbx_description
1 polymer ?
#
loop_
_entity_poly.entity_id
_entity_poly.type
_entity_poly.pdbx_seq_one_letter_code
_entity_poly.pdbx_strand_id
1 'polypeptide(L)'
;MFFIVYIFTNLPLSLIVDNIPKALKSLDLIQTSKGWIPFLFDAGKTYILIMTIDYFMESITISWQGVFLFAIIRGSIGLKIKKDDPEPPSYSEVTKSLKNNE
;
A
#
# COMPACT_ATOMS: atom_id res chain seq x y z
N MET A 1 -11.10 -19.76 11.15
CA MET A 1 -11.83 -18.56 10.69
C MET A 1 -10.89 -17.38 10.45
N PHE A 2 -10.13 -16.92 11.47
CA PHE A 2 -9.12 -15.85 11.32
C PHE A 2 -8.24 -15.96 10.06
N PHE A 3 -7.56 -17.09 9.86
CA PHE A 3 -6.67 -17.28 8.69
C PHE A 3 -7.38 -17.11 7.35
N ILE A 4 -8.64 -17.54 7.25
CA ILE A 4 -9.44 -17.43 6.03
C ILE A 4 -9.73 -15.95 5.77
N VAL A 5 -10.27 -15.23 6.76
CA VAL A 5 -10.54 -13.79 6.65
C VAL A 5 -9.26 -13.01 6.34
N TYR A 6 -8.16 -13.35 7.01
CA TYR A 6 -6.86 -12.74 6.76
C TYR A 6 -6.38 -12.95 5.33
N ILE A 7 -6.36 -14.18 4.81
CA ILE A 7 -5.88 -14.45 3.44
C ILE A 7 -6.79 -13.78 2.41
N PHE A 8 -8.11 -13.95 2.55
CA PHE A 8 -9.08 -13.38 1.60
C PHE A 8 -9.09 -11.85 1.60
N THR A 9 -8.73 -11.21 2.72
CA THR A 9 -8.66 -9.75 2.79
C THR A 9 -7.27 -9.25 2.39
N ASN A 10 -6.21 -9.79 2.99
CA ASN A 10 -4.85 -9.31 2.83
C ASN A 10 -4.34 -9.52 1.40
N LEU A 11 -4.65 -10.64 0.75
CA LEU A 11 -4.15 -10.94 -0.59
C LEU A 11 -4.64 -9.91 -1.64
N PRO A 12 -5.95 -9.70 -1.86
CA PRO A 12 -6.42 -8.71 -2.82
C PRO A 12 -6.04 -7.28 -2.39
N LEU A 13 -6.11 -6.96 -1.10
CA LEU A 13 -5.76 -5.64 -0.60
C LEU A 13 -4.28 -5.32 -0.85
N SER A 14 -3.39 -6.29 -0.71
CA SER A 14 -1.96 -6.13 -1.03
C SER A 14 -1.75 -5.84 -2.51
N LEU A 15 -2.39 -6.61 -3.39
CA LEU A 15 -2.25 -6.41 -4.84
C LEU A 15 -2.68 -5.01 -5.29
N ILE A 16 -3.68 -4.44 -4.64
CA ILE A 16 -4.18 -3.10 -4.95
C ILE A 16 -3.25 -2.05 -4.33
N VAL A 17 -3.08 -2.08 -3.01
CA VAL A 17 -2.39 -1.04 -2.24
C VAL A 17 -0.92 -0.91 -2.63
N ASP A 18 -0.23 -2.02 -2.87
CA ASP A 18 1.21 -2.00 -3.18
C ASP A 18 1.50 -1.51 -4.61
N ASN A 19 0.52 -1.62 -5.51
CA ASN A 19 0.67 -1.24 -6.92
C ASN A 19 0.11 0.16 -7.24
N ILE A 20 -0.86 0.67 -6.48
CA ILE A 20 -1.44 2.00 -6.73
C ILE A 20 -0.37 3.11 -6.79
N PRO A 21 0.54 3.28 -5.80
CA PRO A 21 1.56 4.33 -5.86
C PRO A 21 2.49 4.18 -7.07
N LYS A 22 2.83 2.93 -7.44
CA LYS A 22 3.67 2.63 -8.61
C LYS A 22 2.95 2.97 -9.91
N ALA A 23 1.67 2.66 -10.02
CA ALA A 23 0.83 2.99 -11.17
C ALA A 23 0.65 4.50 -11.31
N LEU A 24 0.39 5.22 -10.22
CA LEU A 24 0.30 6.69 -10.21
C LEU A 24 1.60 7.33 -10.72
N LYS A 25 2.77 6.82 -10.30
CA LYS A 25 4.07 7.31 -10.81
C LYS A 25 4.23 7.00 -12.28
N SER A 26 3.91 5.77 -12.70
CA SER A 26 4.05 5.35 -14.09
C SER A 26 3.16 6.18 -15.05
N LEU A 27 1.98 6.61 -14.59
CA LEU A 27 1.07 7.49 -15.33
C LEU A 27 1.43 8.99 -15.24
N ASP A 28 2.60 9.35 -14.69
CA ASP A 28 3.02 10.74 -14.46
C ASP A 28 2.05 11.56 -13.57
N LEU A 29 1.20 10.89 -12.77
CA LEU A 29 0.25 11.56 -11.85
C LEU A 29 0.93 12.02 -10.55
N ILE A 30 1.99 11.32 -10.13
CA ILE A 30 2.83 11.70 -8.99
C ILE A 30 4.31 11.61 -9.38
N GLN A 31 5.13 12.45 -8.77
CA GLN A 31 6.57 12.51 -9.08
C GLN A 31 7.34 11.27 -8.60
N THR A 32 6.90 10.64 -7.52
CA THR A 32 7.58 9.52 -6.88
C THR A 32 6.57 8.52 -6.34
N SER A 33 6.87 7.23 -6.47
CA SER A 33 6.12 6.15 -5.82
C SER A 33 6.54 5.92 -4.36
N LYS A 34 7.42 6.79 -3.81
CA LYS A 34 8.00 6.72 -2.45
C LYS A 34 7.45 7.83 -1.55
N GLY A 35 7.81 7.78 -0.26
CA GLY A 35 7.49 8.83 0.70
C GLY A 35 6.11 8.68 1.33
N TRP A 36 5.40 9.80 1.55
CA TRP A 36 4.18 9.83 2.36
C TRP A 36 2.97 9.11 1.74
N ILE A 37 2.91 9.02 0.41
CA ILE A 37 1.81 8.35 -0.30
C ILE A 37 1.80 6.85 0.02
N PRO A 38 2.87 6.06 -0.24
CA PRO A 38 2.88 4.64 0.12
C PRO A 38 2.76 4.41 1.63
N PHE A 39 3.20 5.35 2.47
CA PHE A 39 2.93 5.28 3.92
C PHE A 39 1.43 5.28 4.23
N LEU A 40 0.68 6.20 3.62
CA LEU A 40 -0.76 6.31 3.85
C LEU A 40 -1.49 5.07 3.35
N PHE A 41 -1.05 4.53 2.21
CA PHE A 41 -1.55 3.28 1.65
C PHE A 41 -1.26 2.08 2.56
N ASP A 42 -0.04 1.95 3.11
CA ASP A 42 0.32 0.87 4.04
C ASP A 42 -0.42 0.98 5.39
N ALA A 43 -0.55 2.19 5.91
CA ALA A 43 -1.31 2.45 7.13
C ALA A 43 -2.80 2.15 6.91
N GLY A 44 -3.38 2.65 5.82
CA GLY A 44 -4.78 2.40 5.44
C GLY A 44 -5.07 0.91 5.24
N LYS A 45 -4.18 0.19 4.54
CA LYS A 45 -4.26 -1.27 4.39
C LYS A 45 -4.30 -1.98 5.74
N THR A 46 -3.40 -1.61 6.64
CA THR A 46 -3.32 -2.20 7.98
C THR A 46 -4.59 -1.93 8.79
N TYR A 47 -5.09 -0.69 8.72
CA TYR A 47 -6.32 -0.29 9.38
C TYR A 47 -7.52 -1.10 8.87
N ILE A 48 -7.73 -1.14 7.54
CA ILE A 48 -8.82 -1.89 6.90
C ILE A 48 -8.72 -3.37 7.25
N LEU A 49 -7.52 -3.95 7.19
CA LEU A 49 -7.31 -5.36 7.49
C LEU A 49 -7.69 -5.70 8.94
N ILE A 50 -7.22 -4.91 9.91
CA ILE A 50 -7.53 -5.14 11.32
C ILE A 50 -9.03 -4.95 11.58
N MET A 51 -9.64 -3.88 11.09
CA MET A 51 -11.08 -3.63 11.24
C MET A 51 -11.92 -4.74 10.60
N THR A 52 -11.51 -5.26 9.44
CA THR A 52 -12.20 -6.38 8.78
C THR A 52 -12.09 -7.64 9.62
N ILE A 53 -10.90 -7.94 10.15
CA ILE A 53 -10.70 -9.09 11.03
C ILE A 53 -11.56 -8.95 12.30
N ASP A 54 -11.54 -7.78 12.93
CA ASP A 54 -12.32 -7.46 14.14
C ASP A 54 -13.83 -7.66 13.89
N TYR A 55 -14.33 -7.16 12.77
CA TYR A 55 -15.73 -7.32 12.35
C TYR A 55 -16.14 -8.80 12.20
N PHE A 56 -15.29 -9.63 11.60
CA PHE A 56 -15.60 -11.05 11.42
C PHE A 56 -15.31 -11.89 12.68
N MET A 57 -14.50 -11.41 13.61
CA MET A 57 -14.12 -12.13 14.83
C MET A 57 -14.94 -11.60 16.00
N GLU A 58 -16.20 -12.05 16.13
CA GLU A 58 -17.13 -11.59 17.19
C GLU A 58 -16.60 -11.74 18.63
N SER A 59 -15.57 -12.55 18.86
CA SER A 59 -14.96 -12.78 20.18
C SER A 59 -13.81 -11.83 20.53
N ILE A 60 -13.34 -11.02 19.59
CA ILE A 60 -12.23 -10.09 19.79
C ILE A 60 -12.75 -8.70 19.46
N THR A 61 -12.57 -7.74 20.36
CA THR A 61 -12.88 -6.34 20.11
C THR A 61 -11.62 -5.52 20.32
N ILE A 62 -11.06 -5.02 19.23
CA ILE A 62 -9.90 -4.14 19.24
C ILE A 62 -10.39 -2.69 19.25
N SER A 63 -9.87 -1.88 20.17
CA SER A 63 -10.21 -0.46 20.19
C SER A 63 -9.72 0.23 18.91
N TRP A 64 -10.55 1.09 18.32
CA TRP A 64 -10.21 1.79 17.09
C TRP A 64 -8.93 2.64 17.22
N GLN A 65 -8.64 3.17 18.42
CA GLN A 65 -7.39 3.89 18.71
C GLN A 65 -6.17 2.97 18.65
N GLY A 66 -6.31 1.73 19.16
CA GLY A 66 -5.26 0.72 19.05
C GLY A 66 -5.00 0.35 17.59
N VAL A 67 -6.06 0.16 16.80
CA VAL A 67 -5.94 -0.09 15.35
C VAL A 67 -5.22 1.05 14.65
N PHE A 68 -5.58 2.29 14.96
CA PHE A 68 -4.95 3.47 14.38
C PHE A 68 -3.46 3.58 14.72
N LEU A 69 -3.08 3.33 15.98
CA LEU A 69 -1.67 3.33 16.39
C LEU A 69 -0.87 2.24 15.67
N PHE A 70 -1.41 1.02 15.58
CA PHE A 70 -0.80 -0.09 14.85
C PHE A 70 -0.64 0.22 13.36
N ALA A 71 -1.64 0.86 12.75
CA ALA A 71 -1.59 1.29 11.35
C ALA A 71 -0.46 2.28 11.11
N ILE A 72 -0.26 3.26 12.00
CA ILE A 72 0.84 4.24 11.90
C ILE A 72 2.20 3.55 12.03
N ILE A 73 2.36 2.68 13.03
CA ILE A 73 3.61 1.93 13.24
C ILE A 73 3.93 1.10 12.00
N ARG A 74 2.94 0.38 11.46
CA ARG A 74 3.12 -0.45 10.28
C ARG A 74 3.43 0.36 9.03
N GLY A 75 2.73 1.48 8.82
CA GLY A 75 3.01 2.42 7.74
C GLY A 75 4.44 2.95 7.82
N SER A 76 4.93 3.26 9.01
CA SER A 76 6.29 3.78 9.25
C SER A 76 7.36 2.74 8.89
N ILE A 77 7.13 1.48 9.26
CA ILE A 77 7.98 0.36 8.85
C ILE A 77 7.96 0.20 7.32
N GLY A 78 6.77 0.26 6.71
CA GLY A 78 6.61 0.20 5.26
C GLY A 78 7.38 1.30 4.53
N LEU A 79 7.32 2.54 5.02
CA LEU A 79 8.07 3.67 4.49
C LEU A 79 9.58 3.43 4.52
N LYS A 80 10.09 2.85 5.61
CA LYS A 80 11.52 2.53 5.73
C LYS A 80 11.95 1.44 4.73
N ILE A 81 11.12 0.41 4.53
CA ILE A 81 11.40 -0.69 3.60
C ILE A 81 11.32 -0.22 2.14
N LYS A 82 10.29 0.58 1.80
CA LYS A 82 10.03 1.04 0.43
C LYS A 82 10.95 2.17 -0.04
N LYS A 83 11.81 2.70 0.85
CA LYS A 83 12.78 3.75 0.51
C LYS A 83 13.80 3.27 -0.54
N ASP A 84 14.20 2.01 -0.46
CA ASP A 84 15.23 1.41 -1.32
C ASP A 84 14.64 0.72 -2.56
N ASP A 85 13.31 0.66 -2.67
CA ASP A 85 12.62 -0.01 -3.78
C ASP A 85 12.87 0.77 -5.10
N PRO A 86 13.15 0.11 -6.24
CA PRO A 86 13.34 0.83 -7.51
C PRO A 86 12.03 1.52 -7.92
N GLU A 87 12.14 2.76 -8.42
CA GLU A 87 10.97 3.45 -8.97
C GLU A 87 10.64 2.92 -10.38
N PRO A 88 9.34 2.74 -10.71
CA PRO A 88 8.95 2.41 -12.07
C PRO A 88 9.37 3.54 -13.02
N PRO A 89 9.68 3.29 -14.31
CA PRO A 89 9.83 4.37 -15.29
C PRO A 89 8.49 5.08 -15.51
N SER A 90 8.53 6.38 -15.82
CA SER A 90 7.30 7.11 -16.19
C SER A 90 6.92 6.91 -17.65
N TYR A 91 5.65 7.11 -17.97
CA TYR A 91 5.14 7.02 -19.34
C TYR A 91 5.85 8.01 -20.27
N SER A 92 6.09 9.24 -19.80
CA SER A 92 6.85 10.25 -20.55
C SER A 92 8.31 9.82 -20.82
N GLU A 93 8.99 9.19 -19.85
CA GLU A 93 10.34 8.65 -20.04
C GLU A 93 10.37 7.53 -21.08
N VAL A 94 9.39 6.62 -21.03
CA VAL A 94 9.28 5.50 -21.98
C VAL A 94 8.95 6.00 -23.39
N THR A 95 8.00 6.92 -23.54
CA THR A 95 7.63 7.46 -24.86
C THR A 95 8.76 8.28 -25.50
N LYS A 96 9.54 9.02 -24.70
CA LYS A 96 10.70 9.77 -25.18
C LYS A 96 11.83 8.85 -25.64
N SER A 97 12.09 7.74 -24.94
CA SER A 97 13.12 6.78 -25.34
C SER A 97 12.77 6.05 -26.63
N LEU A 98 11.48 5.77 -26.87
CA LEU A 98 11.02 5.20 -28.14
C LEU A 98 11.23 6.16 -29.31
N LYS A 99 10.93 7.46 -29.13
CA LYS A 99 11.06 8.48 -30.18
C LYS A 99 12.51 8.83 -30.55
N ASN A 100 13.46 8.65 -29.63
CA ASN A 100 14.89 8.92 -29.87
C ASN A 100 15.64 7.74 -30.53
N ASN A 101 15.00 6.58 -30.67
CA ASN A 101 15.55 5.39 -31.34
C ASN A 101 15.03 5.22 -32.78
N GLU A 102 14.25 6.18 -33.28
CA GLU A 102 13.84 6.34 -34.69
C GLU A 102 14.68 7.43 -35.38
#